data_AF-A0A562ZHX0-F1
#
_entry.id   AF-A0A562ZHX0-F1
#
_cell.length_a   1.000
_cell.length_b   1.000
_cell.length_c   1.000
_cell.angle_alpha   90.00
_cell.angle_beta   90.00
_cell.angle_gamma   90.00
#
_symmetry.space_group_name_H-M   'P 1'
#
loop_
_entity.id
_entity.type
_entity.pdbx_description
1 polymer ?
#
loop_
_entity_poly.entity_id
_entity_poly.type
_entity_poly.pdbx_seq_one_letter_code
_entity_poly.pdbx_strand_id
1 'polypeptide(L)'
;MVKKLQKTSDDAAKSGAPLSGTVKDSAQQIWLAGLGAFSKAQEEGGKVFEALVKEGMSIQRKTQAAAEEKISEATSRMASMATDISSKASGQWDKLEGIFEERVSRALNKLGVPSAKDIDVLIARIDELNRNVAKLSAKGGGSATSGKSAAGSSAAKPARKRTSARKAAE
;
A
#
# COMPACT_ATOMS: atom_id res chain seq x y z
N MET A 1 35.44 -36.34 80.77
CA MET A 1 34.33 -36.27 81.75
C MET A 1 33.07 -35.88 81.01
N VAL A 2 32.14 -36.82 80.86
CA VAL A 2 30.85 -36.63 80.19
C VAL A 2 29.78 -36.42 81.27
N LYS A 3 28.79 -35.59 80.93
CA LYS A 3 27.41 -35.58 81.44
C LYS A 3 27.05 -34.48 82.46
N LYS A 4 26.50 -33.38 81.93
CA LYS A 4 25.25 -32.79 82.45
C LYS A 4 24.65 -31.80 81.44
N LEU A 5 23.88 -32.33 80.51
CA LEU A 5 23.00 -31.59 79.60
C LEU A 5 21.59 -32.18 79.69
N GLN A 6 21.00 -32.19 80.89
CA GLN A 6 19.72 -32.88 81.15
C GLN A 6 18.88 -32.25 82.27
N LYS A 7 18.97 -30.93 82.48
CA LYS A 7 18.15 -30.25 83.50
C LYS A 7 17.58 -28.91 83.03
N THR A 8 17.02 -28.88 81.83
CA THR A 8 16.21 -27.75 81.33
C THR A 8 14.90 -28.21 80.66
N SER A 9 14.52 -29.49 80.77
CA SER A 9 13.31 -30.03 80.13
C SER A 9 12.15 -30.37 81.08
N ASP A 10 12.32 -30.25 82.40
CA ASP A 10 11.26 -30.58 83.37
C ASP A 10 10.42 -29.37 83.84
N ASP A 11 10.85 -28.13 83.58
CA ASP A 11 10.06 -26.92 83.91
C ASP A 11 9.07 -26.51 82.81
N ALA A 12 9.17 -27.13 81.62
CA ALA A 12 8.23 -26.91 80.52
C ALA A 12 6.90 -27.68 80.69
N ALA A 13 6.85 -28.70 81.56
CA ALA A 13 5.72 -29.63 81.63
C ALA A 13 4.70 -29.32 82.76
N LYS A 14 4.95 -28.33 83.64
CA LYS A 14 3.99 -27.93 84.71
C LYS A 14 3.31 -26.57 84.50
N SER A 15 3.52 -25.93 83.36
CA SER A 15 2.90 -24.63 83.01
C SER A 15 1.80 -24.79 81.96
N GLY A 16 0.88 -25.73 82.18
CA GLY A 16 -0.19 -26.07 81.24
C GLY A 16 -1.39 -25.12 81.20
N ALA A 17 -1.37 -23.94 81.84
CA ALA A 17 -2.60 -23.14 81.99
C ALA A 17 -2.55 -21.61 81.75
N PRO A 18 -1.42 -20.88 81.63
CA PRO A 18 -1.48 -19.46 81.25
C PRO A 18 -0.93 -19.13 79.85
N LEU A 19 -0.14 -20.00 79.23
CA LEU A 19 0.52 -19.69 77.94
C LEU A 19 -0.44 -19.78 76.73
N SER A 20 -1.35 -20.75 76.72
CA SER A 20 -2.31 -20.91 75.61
C SER A 20 -3.27 -19.72 75.47
N GLY A 21 -3.67 -19.10 76.59
CA GLY A 21 -4.49 -17.88 76.60
C GLY A 21 -3.74 -16.68 76.03
N THR A 22 -2.51 -16.42 76.50
CA THR A 22 -1.69 -15.28 76.03
C THR A 22 -1.30 -15.38 74.55
N VAL A 23 -1.05 -16.59 74.03
CA VAL A 23 -0.76 -16.80 72.61
C VAL A 23 -2.02 -16.60 71.76
N LYS A 24 -3.19 -17.07 72.22
CA LYS A 24 -4.46 -16.83 71.55
C LYS A 24 -4.82 -15.33 71.53
N ASP A 25 -4.63 -14.63 72.64
CA ASP A 25 -4.87 -13.19 72.73
C ASP A 25 -3.91 -12.39 71.85
N SER A 26 -2.63 -12.78 71.81
CA SER A 26 -1.63 -12.15 70.92
C SER A 26 -1.95 -12.41 69.45
N ALA A 27 -2.32 -13.65 69.10
CA ALA A 27 -2.74 -14.00 67.75
C ALA A 27 -4.01 -13.23 67.33
N GLN A 28 -4.94 -13.04 68.26
CA GLN A 28 -6.15 -12.25 68.03
C GLN A 28 -5.84 -10.76 67.88
N GLN A 29 -4.90 -10.21 68.65
CA GLN A 29 -4.42 -8.84 68.46
C GLN A 29 -3.69 -8.66 67.13
N ILE A 30 -2.84 -9.59 66.72
CA ILE A 30 -2.16 -9.56 65.41
C ILE A 30 -3.19 -9.64 64.28
N TRP A 31 -4.23 -10.47 64.42
CA TRP A 31 -5.30 -10.57 63.43
C TRP A 31 -6.12 -9.29 63.33
N LEU A 32 -6.51 -8.70 64.45
CA LEU A 32 -7.24 -7.43 64.50
C LEU A 32 -6.38 -6.27 63.96
N ALA A 33 -5.09 -6.25 64.28
CA ALA A 33 -4.14 -5.29 63.72
C ALA A 33 -3.96 -5.48 62.21
N GLY A 34 -3.92 -6.73 61.74
CA GLY A 34 -3.89 -7.07 60.32
C GLY A 34 -5.12 -6.58 59.57
N LEU A 35 -6.32 -6.78 60.13
CA LEU A 35 -7.57 -6.26 59.56
C LEU A 35 -7.64 -4.72 59.59
N GLY A 36 -7.14 -4.10 60.67
CA GLY A 36 -7.08 -2.64 60.80
C GLY A 36 -6.11 -2.00 59.81
N ALA A 37 -4.92 -2.59 59.63
CA ALA A 37 -3.94 -2.14 58.65
C ALA A 37 -4.43 -2.33 57.22
N PHE A 38 -5.10 -3.45 56.92
CA PHE A 38 -5.70 -3.68 55.60
C PHE A 38 -6.83 -2.69 55.30
N SER A 39 -7.68 -2.39 56.29
CA SER A 39 -8.75 -1.39 56.13
C SER A 39 -8.18 0.01 55.91
N LYS A 40 -7.12 0.37 56.64
CA LYS A 40 -6.43 1.65 56.45
C LYS A 40 -5.71 1.74 55.11
N ALA A 41 -5.14 0.65 54.63
CA ALA A 41 -4.58 0.55 53.28
C ALA A 41 -5.66 0.64 52.19
N GLN A 42 -6.90 0.17 52.42
CA GLN A 42 -8.01 0.44 51.49
C GLN A 42 -8.42 1.92 51.49
N GLU A 43 -8.52 2.53 52.67
CA GLU A 43 -8.94 3.93 52.82
C GLU A 43 -7.91 4.91 52.24
N GLU A 44 -6.61 4.64 52.46
CA GLU A 44 -5.52 5.43 51.90
C GLU A 44 -5.16 5.01 50.46
N GLY A 45 -5.39 3.74 50.11
CA GLY A 45 -5.14 3.19 48.78
C GLY A 45 -6.00 3.82 47.70
N GLY A 46 -7.26 4.15 48.00
CA GLY A 46 -8.14 4.88 47.06
C GLY A 46 -7.59 6.27 46.70
N LYS A 47 -7.04 7.01 47.68
CA LYS A 47 -6.45 8.34 47.44
C LYS A 47 -5.17 8.26 46.62
N VAL A 48 -4.31 7.28 46.92
CA VAL A 48 -3.08 7.04 46.15
C VAL A 48 -3.42 6.56 44.73
N PHE A 49 -4.44 5.72 44.57
CA PHE A 49 -4.94 5.29 43.27
C PHE A 49 -5.45 6.47 42.44
N GLU A 50 -6.33 7.31 42.98
CA GLU A 50 -6.83 8.51 42.30
C GLU A 50 -5.69 9.47 41.92
N ALA A 51 -4.69 9.64 42.80
CA ALA A 51 -3.50 10.42 42.50
C ALA A 51 -2.69 9.82 41.33
N LEU A 52 -2.45 8.50 41.35
CA LEU A 52 -1.76 7.79 40.27
C LEU A 52 -2.53 7.82 38.95
N VAL A 53 -3.86 7.74 38.99
CA VAL A 53 -4.72 7.85 37.80
C VAL A 53 -4.64 9.26 37.24
N LYS A 54 -4.70 10.30 38.07
CA LYS A 54 -4.54 11.69 37.64
C LYS A 54 -3.16 11.97 37.07
N GLU A 55 -2.11 11.45 37.71
CA GLU A 55 -0.72 11.49 37.22
C GLU A 55 -0.63 10.80 35.84
N GLY A 56 -1.18 9.59 35.72
CA GLY A 56 -1.21 8.80 34.49
C GLY A 56 -1.96 9.49 33.35
N MET A 57 -3.13 10.08 33.63
CA MET A 57 -3.87 10.89 32.64
C MET A 57 -3.09 12.15 32.23
N SER A 58 -2.35 12.75 33.15
CA SER A 58 -1.51 13.92 32.85
C SER A 58 -0.31 13.55 31.98
N ILE A 59 0.32 12.40 32.26
CA ILE A 59 1.43 11.84 31.47
C ILE A 59 0.93 11.43 30.10
N GLN A 60 -0.21 10.76 29.99
CA GLN A 60 -0.81 10.39 28.71
C GLN A 60 -1.11 11.62 27.87
N ARG A 61 -1.72 12.67 28.44
CA ARG A 61 -1.96 13.94 27.72
C ARG A 61 -0.66 14.60 27.26
N LYS A 62 0.36 14.66 28.13
CA LYS A 62 1.66 15.25 27.78
C LYS A 62 2.36 14.45 26.67
N THR A 63 2.34 13.13 26.75
CA THR A 63 2.91 12.24 25.73
C THR A 63 2.14 12.32 24.43
N GLN A 64 0.81 12.39 24.47
CA GLN A 64 -0.02 12.59 23.29
C GLN A 64 0.28 13.92 22.63
N ALA A 65 0.31 15.02 23.40
CA ALA A 65 0.63 16.35 22.86
C ALA A 65 2.03 16.39 22.22
N ALA A 66 3.04 15.81 22.90
CA ALA A 66 4.39 15.72 22.36
C ALA A 66 4.46 14.82 21.11
N ALA A 67 3.70 13.72 21.07
CA ALA A 67 3.62 12.85 19.90
C ALA A 67 2.92 13.55 18.73
N GLU A 68 1.81 14.26 18.98
CA GLU A 68 1.09 15.05 17.98
C GLU A 68 1.98 16.16 17.42
N GLU A 69 2.74 16.86 18.26
CA GLU A 69 3.73 17.85 17.83
C GLU A 69 4.83 17.22 16.96
N LYS A 70 5.39 16.08 17.39
CA LYS A 70 6.42 15.36 16.62
C LYS A 70 5.92 14.81 15.29
N ILE A 71 4.70 14.28 15.26
CA ILE A 71 4.06 13.80 14.04
C ILE A 71 3.79 14.99 13.11
N SER A 72 3.23 16.09 13.63
CA SER A 72 2.98 17.29 12.83
C SER A 72 4.28 17.86 12.23
N GLU A 73 5.34 17.94 13.03
CA GLU A 73 6.67 18.39 12.60
C GLU A 73 7.28 17.46 11.54
N ALA A 74 7.18 16.13 11.73
CA ALA A 74 7.63 15.14 10.77
C ALA A 74 6.82 15.17 9.47
N THR A 75 5.49 15.27 9.55
CA THR A 75 4.61 15.41 8.40
C THR A 75 4.89 16.70 7.64
N SER A 76 5.12 17.82 8.35
CA SER A 76 5.47 19.09 7.72
C SER A 76 6.83 19.02 7.01
N ARG A 77 7.85 18.41 7.64
CA ARG A 77 9.15 18.15 7.01
C ARG A 77 9.03 17.23 5.80
N MET A 78 8.24 16.17 5.90
CA MET A 78 8.02 15.23 4.81
C MET A 78 7.27 15.89 3.65
N ALA A 79 6.24 16.69 3.94
CA ALA A 79 5.54 17.48 2.93
C ALA A 79 6.48 18.45 2.24
N SER A 80 7.31 19.17 3.00
CA SER A 80 8.31 20.10 2.43
C SER A 80 9.32 19.38 1.55
N MET A 81 9.88 18.26 2.03
CA MET A 81 10.79 17.44 1.22
C MET A 81 10.12 16.84 -0.01
N ALA A 82 8.86 16.42 0.08
CA ALA A 82 8.09 15.92 -1.05
C ALA A 82 7.85 17.02 -2.09
N THR A 83 7.55 18.25 -1.66
CA THR A 83 7.42 19.42 -2.54
C THR A 83 8.76 19.77 -3.19
N ASP A 84 9.87 19.75 -2.45
CA ASP A 84 11.20 20.03 -2.98
C ASP A 84 11.66 18.96 -3.98
N ILE A 85 11.44 17.68 -3.66
CA ILE A 85 11.71 16.56 -4.56
C ILE A 85 10.81 16.65 -5.78
N SER A 86 9.51 16.91 -5.62
CA SER A 86 8.58 17.06 -6.75
C SER A 86 9.01 18.21 -7.65
N SER A 87 9.41 19.35 -7.09
CA SER A 87 9.84 20.53 -7.83
C SER A 87 11.19 20.33 -8.53
N LYS A 88 12.13 19.59 -7.94
CA LYS A 88 13.42 19.25 -8.56
C LYS A 88 13.33 18.09 -9.53
N ALA A 89 12.45 17.14 -9.25
CA ALA A 89 12.25 15.94 -10.06
C ALA A 89 11.27 16.17 -11.20
N SER A 90 10.44 17.22 -11.23
CA SER A 90 9.54 17.53 -12.35
C SER A 90 10.28 17.54 -13.70
N GLY A 91 11.46 18.17 -13.77
CA GLY A 91 12.30 18.11 -14.97
C GLY A 91 12.94 16.74 -15.26
N GLN A 92 13.04 15.85 -14.27
CA GLN A 92 13.40 14.44 -14.48
C GLN A 92 12.18 13.58 -14.84
N TRP A 93 10.98 13.96 -14.39
CA TRP A 93 9.71 13.34 -14.75
C TRP A 93 9.42 13.52 -16.23
N ASP A 94 9.73 14.67 -16.84
CA ASP A 94 9.62 14.85 -18.29
C ASP A 94 10.52 13.85 -19.06
N LYS A 95 11.72 13.56 -18.53
CA LYS A 95 12.62 12.55 -19.11
C LYS A 95 12.11 11.13 -18.88
N LEU A 96 11.47 10.87 -17.74
CA LEU A 96 10.79 9.61 -17.45
C LEU A 96 9.52 9.45 -18.29
N GLU A 97 8.82 10.52 -18.63
CA GLU A 97 7.69 10.53 -19.56
C GLU A 97 8.16 10.07 -20.94
N GLY A 98 9.29 10.59 -21.43
CA GLY A 98 9.90 10.10 -22.66
C GLY A 98 10.29 8.61 -22.62
N ILE A 99 10.84 8.12 -21.50
CA ILE A 99 11.20 6.69 -21.35
C ILE A 99 9.95 5.82 -21.18
N PHE A 100 8.93 6.32 -20.47
CA PHE A 100 7.66 5.64 -20.28
C PHE A 100 6.92 5.53 -21.60
N GLU A 101 6.82 6.62 -22.36
CA GLU A 101 6.29 6.66 -23.72
C GLU A 101 7.02 5.63 -24.59
N GLU A 102 8.36 5.59 -24.57
CA GLU A 102 9.12 4.61 -25.34
C GLU A 102 8.80 3.16 -24.91
N ARG A 103 8.69 2.90 -23.61
CA ARG A 103 8.37 1.57 -23.07
C ARG A 103 6.94 1.15 -23.38
N VAL A 104 5.97 2.06 -23.26
CA VAL A 104 4.57 1.85 -23.63
C VAL A 104 4.45 1.64 -25.12
N SER A 105 5.09 2.47 -25.94
CA SER A 105 5.19 2.33 -27.39
C SER A 105 5.75 0.97 -27.78
N ARG A 106 6.83 0.52 -27.12
CA ARG A 106 7.47 -0.76 -27.38
C ARG A 106 6.57 -1.93 -26.98
N ALA A 107 5.80 -1.80 -25.89
CA ALA A 107 4.84 -2.81 -25.47
C ALA A 107 3.64 -2.89 -26.44
N LEU A 108 3.10 -1.75 -26.86
CA LEU A 108 2.01 -1.65 -27.84
C LEU A 108 2.41 -2.21 -29.21
N ASN A 109 3.61 -1.88 -29.69
CA ASN A 109 4.16 -2.44 -30.92
C ASN A 109 4.34 -3.96 -30.84
N LYS A 110 4.74 -4.50 -29.68
CA LYS A 110 4.79 -5.96 -29.46
C LYS A 110 3.42 -6.62 -29.44
N LEU A 111 2.37 -5.89 -29.07
CA LEU A 111 0.97 -6.33 -29.17
C LEU A 111 0.37 -6.14 -30.58
N GLY A 112 1.13 -5.60 -31.54
CA GLY A 112 0.68 -5.39 -32.91
C GLY A 112 -0.10 -4.10 -33.14
N VAL A 113 -0.05 -3.15 -32.20
CA VAL A 113 -0.61 -1.80 -32.39
C VAL A 113 0.45 -0.92 -33.05
N PRO A 114 0.29 -0.52 -34.33
CA PRO A 114 1.26 0.32 -35.02
C PRO A 114 1.29 1.73 -34.44
N SER A 115 2.47 2.34 -34.35
CA SER A 115 2.60 3.73 -33.87
C SER A 115 2.31 4.75 -34.99
N ALA A 116 1.98 6.00 -34.63
CA ALA A 116 1.75 7.07 -35.60
C ALA A 116 2.95 7.30 -36.54
N LYS A 117 4.18 7.20 -36.01
CA LYS A 117 5.41 7.34 -36.80
C LYS A 117 5.55 6.23 -37.85
N ASP A 118 5.12 5.01 -37.52
CA ASP A 118 5.18 3.88 -38.47
C ASP A 118 4.20 4.09 -39.62
N ILE A 119 3.04 4.70 -39.34
CA ILE A 119 2.04 5.08 -40.35
C ILE A 119 2.62 6.17 -41.27
N ASP A 120 3.26 7.20 -40.73
CA ASP A 120 3.85 8.29 -41.52
C ASP A 120 4.96 7.78 -42.46
N VAL A 121 5.84 6.91 -41.96
CA VAL A 121 6.89 6.27 -42.77
C VAL A 121 6.27 5.43 -43.89
N LEU A 122 5.17 4.71 -43.60
CA LEU A 122 4.48 3.92 -44.60
C LEU A 122 3.83 4.80 -45.68
N ILE A 123 3.20 5.91 -45.30
CA ILE A 123 2.62 6.89 -46.24
C ILE A 123 3.71 7.43 -47.18
N ALA A 124 4.84 7.87 -46.63
CA ALA A 124 5.96 8.37 -47.44
C ALA A 124 6.47 7.32 -48.43
N ARG A 125 6.55 6.05 -48.00
CA ARG A 125 6.97 4.94 -48.86
C ARG A 125 5.93 4.61 -49.94
N ILE A 126 4.64 4.73 -49.63
CA ILE A 126 3.55 4.57 -50.60
C ILE A 126 3.61 5.68 -51.66
N ASP A 127 3.86 6.92 -51.26
CA ASP A 127 3.98 8.05 -52.19
C ASP A 127 5.18 7.89 -53.13
N GLU A 128 6.32 7.45 -52.61
CA GLU A 128 7.49 7.12 -53.42
C GLU A 128 7.20 5.98 -54.40
N LEU A 129 6.55 4.91 -53.93
CA LEU A 129 6.20 3.78 -54.77
C LEU A 129 5.19 4.17 -55.85
N ASN A 130 4.18 4.98 -55.52
CA ASN A 130 3.22 5.53 -56.48
C ASN A 130 3.92 6.38 -57.55
N ARG A 131 4.90 7.20 -57.17
CA ARG A 131 5.73 7.95 -58.13
C ARG A 131 6.51 7.02 -59.05
N ASN A 132 7.08 5.94 -58.53
CA ASN A 132 7.85 4.98 -59.32
C ASN A 132 6.96 4.16 -60.26
N VAL A 133 5.77 3.75 -59.82
CA VAL A 133 4.76 3.06 -60.65
C VAL A 133 4.23 4.00 -61.73
N ALA A 134 3.93 5.26 -61.43
CA ALA A 134 3.53 6.24 -62.43
C ALA A 134 4.60 6.44 -63.51
N LYS A 135 5.89 6.52 -63.11
CA LYS A 135 7.02 6.58 -64.05
C LYS A 135 7.14 5.34 -64.92
N LEU A 136 6.96 4.14 -64.35
CA LEU A 136 7.02 2.87 -65.09
C LEU A 136 5.81 2.69 -66.02
N SER A 137 4.61 3.08 -65.59
CA SER A 137 3.38 3.04 -66.40
C SER A 137 3.45 4.04 -67.57
N ALA A 138 4.00 5.24 -67.35
CA ALA A 138 4.28 6.20 -68.42
C ALA A 138 5.32 5.67 -69.42
N LYS A 139 6.22 4.78 -68.99
CA LYS A 139 7.22 4.13 -69.85
C LYS A 139 6.69 2.87 -70.55
N GLY A 140 5.67 2.22 -70.01
CA GLY A 140 5.03 1.01 -70.58
C GLY A 140 3.80 1.29 -71.44
N GLY A 141 3.19 2.48 -71.36
CA GLY A 141 2.02 2.87 -72.17
C GLY A 141 2.35 3.46 -73.55
N GLY A 142 3.62 3.46 -73.95
CA GLY A 142 4.10 4.11 -75.17
C GLY A 142 4.26 3.18 -76.37
N SER A 143 3.24 2.39 -76.74
CA SER A 143 3.08 1.91 -78.13
C SER A 143 1.68 1.34 -78.36
N ALA A 144 0.78 2.20 -78.85
CA ALA A 144 -0.27 1.89 -79.83
C ALA A 144 -1.35 2.99 -79.78
N THR A 145 -1.03 4.19 -80.30
CA THR A 145 -2.05 5.05 -80.89
C THR A 145 -1.62 5.40 -82.31
N SER A 146 -1.97 4.53 -83.24
CA SER A 146 -2.11 4.90 -84.65
C SER A 146 -3.31 4.16 -85.22
N GLY A 147 -4.23 4.89 -85.85
CA GLY A 147 -5.20 4.29 -86.76
C GLY A 147 -6.66 4.55 -86.41
N LYS A 148 -7.11 5.75 -86.75
CA LYS A 148 -8.49 6.05 -87.13
C LYS A 148 -9.09 4.92 -88.00
N SER A 149 -10.16 4.28 -87.53
CA SER A 149 -11.26 3.85 -88.41
C SER A 149 -12.53 3.67 -87.61
N ALA A 150 -13.53 4.48 -87.97
CA ALA A 150 -14.91 4.31 -87.56
C ALA A 150 -15.56 3.32 -88.52
N ALA A 151 -16.05 2.19 -88.00
CA ALA A 151 -17.13 1.37 -88.57
C ALA A 151 -17.31 0.12 -87.71
N GLY A 152 -18.56 -0.23 -87.37
CA GLY A 152 -18.86 -1.57 -86.86
C GLY A 152 -19.96 -1.64 -85.80
N SER A 153 -21.20 -1.51 -86.26
CA SER A 153 -22.43 -1.86 -85.54
C SER A 153 -22.44 -3.33 -85.06
N SER A 154 -22.94 -3.59 -83.84
CA SER A 154 -23.74 -4.76 -83.42
C SER A 154 -23.72 -4.82 -81.87
N ALA A 155 -24.75 -4.46 -81.11
CA ALA A 155 -26.05 -5.13 -80.93
C ALA A 155 -25.97 -6.58 -80.43
N ALA A 156 -25.89 -6.78 -79.09
CA ALA A 156 -26.55 -7.91 -78.41
C ALA A 156 -26.56 -7.74 -76.88
N LYS A 157 -27.75 -7.49 -76.33
CA LYS A 157 -28.24 -7.86 -74.98
C LYS A 157 -28.35 -9.42 -74.88
N PRO A 158 -28.77 -10.05 -73.76
CA PRO A 158 -28.91 -9.62 -72.35
C PRO A 158 -28.51 -10.72 -71.31
N ALA A 159 -28.90 -10.49 -70.04
CA ALA A 159 -29.28 -11.49 -69.00
C ALA A 159 -28.13 -12.10 -68.17
N ARG A 160 -28.26 -12.45 -66.89
CA ARG A 160 -29.33 -12.48 -65.87
C ARG A 160 -28.59 -12.67 -64.53
N LYS A 161 -28.90 -11.91 -63.48
CA LYS A 161 -29.71 -12.34 -62.31
C LYS A 161 -29.06 -13.45 -61.45
N ARG A 162 -28.68 -13.13 -60.20
CA ARG A 162 -29.32 -13.57 -58.93
C ARG A 162 -28.36 -13.69 -57.73
N THR A 163 -28.82 -13.11 -56.61
CA THR A 163 -28.80 -13.62 -55.21
C THR A 163 -27.43 -13.84 -54.54
N SER A 164 -27.19 -13.59 -53.26
CA SER A 164 -28.05 -13.34 -52.09
C SER A 164 -27.16 -12.91 -50.91
N ALA A 165 -27.78 -12.18 -49.99
CA ALA A 165 -27.37 -11.86 -48.63
C ALA A 165 -26.76 -13.01 -47.80
N ARG A 166 -25.84 -12.65 -46.88
CA ARG A 166 -25.76 -13.01 -45.44
C ARG A 166 -24.33 -12.75 -44.95
N LYS A 167 -24.01 -12.36 -43.72
CA LYS A 167 -24.77 -12.08 -42.48
C LYS A 167 -23.76 -11.43 -41.51
N ALA A 168 -24.19 -10.45 -40.73
CA ALA A 168 -23.50 -9.92 -39.56
C ALA A 168 -24.00 -10.61 -38.27
N ALA A 169 -23.24 -10.45 -37.18
CA ALA A 169 -23.36 -11.06 -35.84
C ALA A 169 -22.79 -12.49 -35.80
N GLU A 170 -21.75 -12.76 -35.01
CA GLU A 170 -21.63 -12.49 -33.56
C GLU A 170 -20.21 -12.02 -33.16
#